data_AF-A0A8J9RBH5-F1
#
_entry.id   AF-A0A8J9RBH5-F1
#
_cell.length_a   1.000
_cell.length_b   1.000
_cell.length_c   1.000
_cell.angle_alpha   90.00
_cell.angle_beta   90.00
_cell.angle_gamma   90.00
#
_symmetry.space_group_name_H-M   'P 1'
#
loop_
_entity.id
_entity.type
_entity.pdbx_description
1 polymer ?
#
loop_
_entity_poly.entity_id
_entity_poly.type
_entity_poly.pdbx_seq_one_letter_code
_entity_poly.pdbx_strand_id
1 'polypeptide(L)'
;MEHGYVLVDVRPKDVYEKAHPEGAKNAALFRKFDMGNTSFSGLLRATALALNGVTPVEPNPFFVADLVAAAGKGSKIILACEAGGSLVPNASFQYGKESRSLKAAYKAVVSENFADVLHLGGGAYGWYKADLPFVGEYDLDNVGRTPNVVSDD
;
A
#
# COMPACT_ATOMS: atom_id res chain seq x y z
N MET A 1 -2.75 12.83 -17.42
CA MET A 1 -1.70 11.78 -17.44
C MET A 1 -1.63 11.21 -18.84
N GLU A 2 -0.56 11.53 -19.58
CA GLU A 2 -0.45 11.34 -21.04
C GLU A 2 -0.13 9.90 -21.48
N HIS A 3 -0.02 8.95 -20.53
CA HIS A 3 0.46 7.58 -20.79
C HIS A 3 -0.51 6.45 -20.40
N GLY A 4 -1.74 6.78 -19.99
CA GLY A 4 -2.82 5.78 -19.78
C GLY A 4 -2.65 4.85 -18.57
N TYR A 5 -1.75 5.17 -17.62
CA TYR A 5 -1.64 4.41 -16.37
C TYR A 5 -2.69 4.86 -15.35
N VAL A 6 -3.22 3.89 -14.61
CA VAL A 6 -4.05 4.14 -13.42
C VAL A 6 -3.17 4.01 -12.17
N LEU A 7 -3.06 5.11 -11.41
CA LEU A 7 -2.42 5.08 -10.11
C LEU A 7 -3.36 4.44 -9.08
N VAL A 8 -2.90 3.42 -8.37
CA VAL A 8 -3.67 2.73 -7.34
C VAL A 8 -2.92 2.73 -6.02
N ASP A 9 -3.51 3.38 -5.03
CA ASP A 9 -3.07 3.37 -3.64
C ASP A 9 -3.51 2.06 -2.96
N VAL A 10 -2.55 1.31 -2.44
CA VAL A 10 -2.77 0.03 -1.75
C VAL A 10 -2.77 0.13 -0.23
N ARG A 11 -2.73 1.36 0.31
CA ARG A 11 -2.91 1.63 1.74
C ARG A 11 -4.36 1.34 2.16
N PRO A 12 -4.61 1.15 3.46
CA PRO A 12 -5.97 1.01 3.99
C PRO A 12 -6.89 2.14 3.51
N LYS A 13 -8.16 1.81 3.28
CA LYS A 13 -9.15 2.75 2.72
C LYS A 13 -9.28 4.03 3.55
N ASP A 14 -9.22 3.92 4.88
CA ASP A 14 -9.30 5.07 5.79
C ASP A 14 -8.05 5.96 5.76
N VAL A 15 -6.89 5.44 5.35
CA VAL A 15 -5.70 6.26 5.08
C VAL A 15 -5.84 6.98 3.75
N TYR A 16 -6.29 6.26 2.71
CA TYR A 16 -6.53 6.83 1.39
C TYR A 16 -7.58 7.95 1.42
N GLU A 17 -8.72 7.75 2.08
CA GLU A 17 -9.81 8.73 2.14
C GLU A 17 -9.41 10.04 2.84
N LYS A 18 -8.44 9.99 3.75
CA LYS A 18 -7.89 11.18 4.39
C LYS A 18 -6.96 11.96 3.47
N ALA A 19 -6.01 11.27 2.85
CA ALA A 19 -4.99 11.92 2.05
C ALA A 19 -4.36 10.98 1.00
N HIS A 20 -4.35 11.37 -0.27
CA HIS A 20 -3.81 10.56 -1.37
C HIS A 20 -3.38 11.40 -2.59
N PRO A 21 -2.50 10.88 -3.47
CA PRO A 21 -2.19 11.51 -4.75
C PRO A 21 -3.46 11.76 -5.57
N GLU A 22 -3.59 12.95 -6.17
CA GLU A 22 -4.80 13.30 -6.92
C GLU A 22 -5.02 12.35 -8.11
N GLY A 23 -6.27 11.90 -8.28
CA GLY A 23 -6.65 10.97 -9.33
C GLY A 23 -6.29 9.50 -9.08
N ALA A 24 -5.64 9.17 -7.96
CA ALA A 24 -5.43 7.80 -7.55
C ALA A 24 -6.78 7.08 -7.30
N LYS A 25 -6.76 5.74 -7.43
CA LYS A 25 -7.83 4.84 -6.96
C LYS A 25 -7.34 4.09 -5.73
N ASN A 26 -8.23 3.38 -5.03
CA ASN A 26 -7.84 2.55 -3.88
C ASN A 26 -8.16 1.08 -4.10
N ALA A 27 -7.20 0.22 -3.75
CA ALA A 27 -7.39 -1.22 -3.61
C ALA A 27 -6.48 -1.69 -2.46
N ALA A 28 -7.03 -1.77 -1.25
CA ALA A 28 -6.24 -2.04 -0.05
C ALA A 28 -5.66 -3.47 -0.06
N LEU A 29 -4.34 -3.59 0.04
CA LEU A 29 -3.65 -4.90 0.12
C LEU A 29 -3.95 -5.63 1.44
N PHE A 30 -4.15 -4.85 2.50
CA PHE A 30 -4.50 -5.33 3.83
C PHE A 30 -5.80 -4.67 4.28
N ARG A 31 -6.65 -5.42 4.97
CA ARG A 31 -7.90 -4.95 5.56
C ARG A 31 -7.83 -4.99 7.08
N LYS A 32 -8.74 -4.28 7.75
CA LYS A 32 -8.91 -4.39 9.20
C LYS A 32 -9.20 -5.85 9.55
N PHE A 33 -8.55 -6.34 10.60
CA PHE A 33 -8.71 -7.71 11.07
C PHE A 33 -10.15 -7.97 11.49
N ASP A 34 -10.73 -9.09 11.03
CA ASP A 34 -12.07 -9.51 11.40
C ASP A 34 -12.01 -10.52 12.56
N MET A 35 -12.48 -10.07 13.74
CA MET A 35 -12.53 -10.90 14.94
C MET A 35 -13.57 -12.03 14.86
N GLY A 36 -14.55 -11.94 13.95
CA GLY A 36 -15.64 -12.91 13.83
C GLY A 36 -15.28 -14.20 13.09
N ASN A 37 -14.13 -14.25 12.40
CA ASN A 37 -13.74 -15.38 11.54
C ASN A 37 -12.24 -15.68 11.62
N THR A 38 -11.68 -15.76 12.84
CA THR A 38 -10.25 -16.07 13.04
C THR A 38 -10.02 -17.13 14.12
N SER A 39 -8.93 -17.90 13.99
CA SER A 39 -8.44 -18.81 15.01
C SER A 39 -8.14 -18.11 16.35
N PHE A 40 -8.19 -18.86 17.44
CA PHE A 40 -7.85 -18.36 18.78
C PHE A 40 -6.46 -17.70 18.85
N SER A 41 -5.48 -18.23 18.09
CA SER A 41 -4.13 -17.66 18.00
C SER A 41 -4.11 -16.31 17.27
N GLY A 42 -4.92 -16.12 16.23
CA GLY A 42 -5.05 -14.83 15.56
C GLY A 42 -5.75 -13.80 16.43
N LEU A 43 -6.74 -14.21 17.21
CA LEU A 43 -7.41 -13.34 18.19
C LEU A 43 -6.45 -12.85 19.29
N LEU A 44 -5.62 -13.75 19.82
CA LEU A 44 -4.58 -13.38 20.80
C LEU A 44 -3.58 -12.39 20.22
N ARG A 45 -3.12 -12.60 18.97
CA ARG A 45 -2.20 -11.68 18.29
C ARG A 45 -2.84 -10.32 18.04
N ALA A 46 -4.09 -10.28 17.56
CA ALA A 46 -4.82 -9.04 17.34
C ALA A 46 -5.01 -8.25 18.64
N THR A 47 -5.34 -8.94 19.73
CA THR A 47 -5.49 -8.35 21.07
C THR A 47 -4.15 -7.77 21.55
N ALA A 48 -3.06 -8.52 21.44
CA ALA A 48 -1.73 -8.05 21.84
C ALA A 48 -1.28 -6.82 21.04
N LEU A 49 -1.53 -6.78 19.72
CA LEU A 49 -1.23 -5.63 18.88
C LEU A 49 -2.06 -4.40 19.29
N ALA A 50 -3.36 -4.58 19.52
CA ALA A 50 -4.26 -3.50 19.92
C ALA A 50 -3.87 -2.91 21.28
N LEU A 51 -3.46 -3.73 22.25
CA LEU A 51 -2.95 -3.27 23.55
C LEU A 51 -1.66 -2.44 23.44
N ASN A 52 -0.90 -2.60 22.36
CA ASN A 52 0.29 -1.80 22.05
C ASN A 52 -0.04 -0.63 21.10
N GLY A 53 -1.31 -0.29 20.92
CA GLY A 53 -1.74 0.81 20.05
C GLY A 53 -1.61 0.52 18.54
N VAL A 54 -1.32 -0.72 18.15
CA VAL A 54 -1.20 -1.13 16.74
C VAL A 54 -2.54 -1.66 16.25
N THR A 55 -3.09 -1.04 15.21
CA THR A 55 -4.33 -1.53 14.58
C THR A 55 -4.06 -2.88 13.89
N PRO A 56 -4.72 -3.97 14.30
CA PRO A 56 -4.53 -5.27 13.67
C PRO A 56 -5.09 -5.27 12.24
N VAL A 57 -4.28 -5.74 11.30
CA VAL A 57 -4.66 -5.89 9.89
C VAL A 57 -4.34 -7.30 9.39
N GLU A 58 -5.09 -7.74 8.38
CA GLU A 58 -4.90 -9.03 7.72
C GLU A 58 -4.84 -8.87 6.19
N PRO A 59 -4.20 -9.81 5.45
CA PRO A 59 -4.19 -9.78 4.00
C PRO A 59 -5.62 -9.75 3.46
N ASN A 60 -5.89 -8.85 2.50
CA ASN A 60 -7.18 -8.81 1.83
C ASN A 60 -7.28 -9.98 0.83
N PRO A 61 -8.19 -10.96 1.01
CA PRO A 61 -8.34 -12.08 0.08
C PRO A 61 -8.92 -11.64 -1.26
N PHE A 62 -9.60 -10.49 -1.32
CA PHE A 62 -10.22 -9.93 -2.52
C PHE A 62 -9.33 -8.92 -3.25
N PHE A 63 -8.07 -8.75 -2.82
CA PHE A 63 -7.19 -7.69 -3.33
C PHE A 63 -7.11 -7.62 -4.86
N VAL A 64 -6.96 -8.75 -5.56
CA VAL A 64 -6.88 -8.76 -7.03
C VAL A 64 -8.21 -8.35 -7.66
N ALA A 65 -9.34 -8.80 -7.10
CA ALA A 65 -10.66 -8.42 -7.58
C ALA A 65 -10.92 -6.92 -7.37
N ASP A 66 -10.55 -6.39 -6.19
CA ASP A 66 -10.64 -4.96 -5.88
C ASP A 66 -9.76 -4.12 -6.81
N LEU A 67 -8.55 -4.60 -7.13
CA LEU A 67 -7.64 -3.94 -8.06
C LEU A 67 -8.21 -3.91 -9.48
N VAL A 68 -8.83 -5.00 -9.95
CA VAL A 68 -9.53 -5.03 -11.24
C VAL A 68 -10.74 -4.11 -11.24
N ALA A 69 -11.50 -4.03 -10.15
CA ALA A 69 -12.64 -3.11 -10.03
C ALA A 69 -12.18 -1.64 -10.03
N ALA A 70 -11.03 -1.34 -9.43
CA ALA A 70 -10.49 0.01 -9.34
C ALA A 70 -9.89 0.51 -10.66
N ALA A 71 -9.14 -0.34 -11.38
CA ALA A 71 -8.36 0.07 -12.55
C ALA A 71 -8.87 -0.47 -13.90
N GLY A 72 -9.65 -1.55 -13.88
CA GLY A 72 -10.11 -2.26 -15.07
C GLY A 72 -9.18 -3.40 -15.47
N LYS A 73 -9.75 -4.50 -15.99
CA LYS A 73 -8.95 -5.60 -16.54
C LYS A 73 -8.21 -5.14 -17.80
N GLY A 74 -6.94 -5.50 -17.94
CA GLY A 74 -6.07 -5.13 -19.05
C GLY A 74 -5.51 -3.71 -18.96
N SER A 75 -5.79 -2.97 -17.88
CA SER A 75 -5.21 -1.64 -17.68
C SER A 75 -3.70 -1.73 -17.42
N LYS A 76 -3.00 -0.62 -17.65
CA LYS A 76 -1.65 -0.39 -17.12
C LYS A 76 -1.77 0.29 -15.76
N ILE A 77 -1.09 -0.21 -14.74
CA ILE A 77 -1.24 0.28 -13.36
C ILE A 77 0.09 0.72 -12.74
N ILE A 78 0.02 1.71 -11.85
CA ILE A 78 1.12 2.11 -10.97
C ILE A 78 0.62 1.87 -9.53
N LEU A 79 1.33 1.04 -8.77
CA LEU A 79 0.95 0.71 -7.39
C LEU A 79 1.74 1.57 -6.40
N ALA A 80 1.02 2.28 -5.53
CA ALA A 80 1.59 3.15 -4.51
C ALA A 80 1.22 2.66 -3.10
N CYS A 81 2.18 2.71 -2.18
CA CYS A 81 1.91 2.64 -0.76
C CYS A 81 2.48 3.88 -0.08
N GLU A 82 2.81 3.80 1.21
CA GLU A 82 3.37 4.93 1.95
C GLU A 82 4.70 5.43 1.37
N ALA A 83 5.71 4.54 1.27
CA ALA A 83 7.08 4.91 0.90
C ALA A 83 7.66 4.13 -0.30
N GLY A 84 6.87 3.27 -0.96
CA GLY A 84 7.29 2.57 -2.19
C GLY A 84 8.20 1.35 -1.94
N GLY A 85 9.13 1.40 -0.99
CA GLY A 85 10.18 0.38 -0.85
C GLY A 85 11.26 0.53 -1.92
N SER A 86 12.11 -0.49 -2.07
CA SER A 86 13.18 -0.48 -3.07
C SER A 86 13.58 -1.91 -3.46
N LEU A 87 13.86 -2.15 -4.74
CA LEU A 87 14.53 -3.37 -5.21
C LEU A 87 16.05 -3.19 -5.30
N VAL A 88 16.56 -1.99 -4.99
CA VAL A 88 17.99 -1.67 -4.96
C VAL A 88 18.55 -2.03 -3.58
N PRO A 89 19.55 -2.92 -3.50
CA PRO A 89 20.21 -3.25 -2.24
C PRO A 89 20.92 -2.05 -1.59
N ASN A 90 20.99 -2.06 -0.26
CA ASN A 90 21.85 -1.17 0.51
C ASN A 90 22.38 -1.89 1.77
N ALA A 91 23.17 -1.19 2.60
CA ALA A 91 23.78 -1.76 3.81
C ALA A 91 22.74 -2.35 4.79
N SER A 92 21.58 -1.69 4.93
CA SER A 92 20.50 -2.12 5.82
C SER A 92 19.57 -3.17 5.17
N PHE A 93 19.52 -3.21 3.84
CA PHE A 93 18.61 -4.03 3.06
C PHE A 93 19.35 -4.69 1.90
N GLN A 94 20.03 -5.81 2.17
CA GLN A 94 20.89 -6.51 1.20
C GLN A 94 20.14 -7.04 -0.04
N TYR A 95 18.82 -7.14 0.01
CA TYR A 95 17.96 -7.56 -1.10
C TYR A 95 16.91 -6.51 -1.49
N GLY A 96 17.13 -5.27 -1.06
CA GLY A 96 16.12 -4.21 -1.16
C GLY A 96 15.13 -4.20 0.01
N LYS A 97 14.34 -3.14 0.07
CA LYS A 97 13.38 -2.85 1.14
C LYS A 97 11.98 -3.25 0.69
N GLU A 98 11.47 -4.34 1.26
CA GLU A 98 10.08 -4.75 1.03
C GLU A 98 9.08 -3.64 1.39
N SER A 99 7.97 -3.60 0.67
CA SER A 99 6.88 -2.67 0.93
C SER A 99 5.52 -3.26 0.57
N ARG A 100 4.45 -2.56 0.95
CA ARG A 100 3.09 -2.93 0.57
C ARG A 100 2.89 -2.84 -0.94
N SER A 101 3.41 -1.81 -1.61
CA SER A 101 3.29 -1.68 -3.07
C SER A 101 4.09 -2.75 -3.83
N LEU A 102 5.25 -3.18 -3.32
CA LEU A 102 6.01 -4.28 -3.95
C LEU A 102 5.29 -5.64 -3.79
N LYS A 103 4.70 -5.90 -2.62
CA LYS A 103 3.85 -7.09 -2.40
C LYS A 103 2.59 -7.07 -3.28
N ALA A 104 2.00 -5.90 -3.44
CA ALA A 104 0.87 -5.69 -4.34
C ALA A 104 1.27 -5.91 -5.81
N ALA A 105 2.44 -5.42 -6.23
CA ALA A 105 2.97 -5.62 -7.57
C ALA A 105 3.17 -7.10 -7.88
N TYR A 106 3.76 -7.86 -6.95
CA TYR A 106 3.84 -9.31 -7.08
C TYR A 106 2.47 -9.95 -7.31
N LYS A 107 1.47 -9.65 -6.46
CA LYS A 107 0.11 -10.18 -6.61
C LYS A 107 -0.55 -9.78 -7.92
N ALA A 108 -0.33 -8.55 -8.40
CA ALA A 108 -0.88 -8.07 -9.66
C ALA A 108 -0.26 -8.81 -10.86
N VAL A 109 1.07 -8.96 -10.88
CA VAL A 109 1.81 -9.65 -11.93
C VAL A 109 1.38 -11.11 -12.04
N VAL A 110 1.37 -11.86 -10.92
CA VAL A 110 0.99 -13.29 -10.94
C VAL A 110 -0.48 -13.53 -11.24
N SER A 111 -1.33 -12.49 -11.21
CA SER A 111 -2.74 -12.60 -11.57
C SER A 111 -3.00 -12.53 -13.07
N GLU A 112 -2.03 -12.04 -13.85
CA GLU A 112 -2.12 -11.89 -15.32
C GLU A 112 -3.32 -11.04 -15.80
N ASN A 113 -3.89 -10.21 -14.93
CA ASN A 113 -5.06 -9.37 -15.26
C ASN A 113 -4.71 -7.98 -15.81
N PHE A 114 -3.44 -7.59 -15.81
CA PHE A 114 -2.98 -6.23 -16.14
C PHE A 114 -1.96 -6.28 -17.27
N ALA A 115 -2.01 -5.29 -18.17
CA ALA A 115 -1.11 -5.23 -19.32
C ALA A 115 0.30 -4.79 -18.94
N ASP A 116 0.41 -3.98 -17.89
CA ASP A 116 1.69 -3.53 -17.34
C ASP A 116 1.53 -3.12 -15.87
N VAL A 117 2.54 -3.40 -15.06
CA VAL A 117 2.53 -3.18 -13.60
C VAL A 117 3.80 -2.46 -13.19
N LEU A 118 3.65 -1.22 -12.76
CA LEU A 118 4.72 -0.43 -12.18
C LEU A 118 4.51 -0.25 -10.68
N HIS A 119 5.59 0.05 -9.98
CA HIS A 119 5.58 0.43 -8.56
C HIS A 119 6.08 1.87 -8.43
N LEU A 120 5.43 2.66 -7.59
CA LEU A 120 5.85 4.03 -7.29
C LEU A 120 6.93 4.04 -6.19
N GLY A 121 8.18 4.24 -6.60
CA GLY A 121 9.29 4.50 -5.67
C GLY A 121 9.04 5.77 -4.86
N GLY A 122 9.36 5.75 -3.56
CA GLY A 122 9.04 6.85 -2.64
C GLY A 122 7.58 6.92 -2.19
N GLY A 123 6.66 6.21 -2.85
CA GLY A 123 5.24 6.11 -2.46
C GLY A 123 4.50 7.45 -2.42
N ALA A 124 3.37 7.46 -1.71
CA ALA A 124 2.55 8.65 -1.52
C ALA A 124 3.31 9.75 -0.76
N TYR A 125 4.21 9.38 0.16
CA TYR A 125 5.05 10.35 0.87
C TYR A 125 6.01 11.09 -0.07
N GLY A 126 6.69 10.36 -0.96
CA GLY A 126 7.56 10.94 -1.97
C GLY A 126 6.80 11.83 -2.95
N TRP A 127 5.59 11.41 -3.36
CA TRP A 127 4.70 12.21 -4.18
C TRP A 127 4.32 13.53 -3.51
N TYR A 128 3.91 13.49 -2.24
CA TYR A 128 3.60 14.67 -1.44
C TYR A 128 4.81 15.60 -1.27
N LYS A 129 5.98 15.06 -0.92
CA LYS A 129 7.23 15.84 -0.77
C LYS A 129 7.69 16.51 -2.06
N ALA A 130 7.30 15.96 -3.21
CA ALA A 130 7.61 16.54 -4.50
C ALA A 130 6.65 17.68 -4.91
N ASP A 131 5.75 18.10 -4.01
CA ASP A 131 4.74 19.14 -4.23
C ASP A 131 3.84 18.83 -5.45
N LEU A 132 3.60 17.53 -5.68
CA LEU A 132 2.71 17.06 -6.73
C LEU A 132 1.25 17.11 -6.26
N PRO A 133 0.27 17.18 -7.18
CA PRO A 133 -1.14 17.27 -6.84
C PRO A 133 -1.59 16.16 -5.87
N PHE A 134 -2.23 16.58 -4.78
CA PHE A 134 -2.55 15.74 -3.63
C PHE A 134 -3.90 16.16 -3.05
N VAL A 135 -4.74 15.18 -2.71
CA VAL A 135 -6.02 15.38 -2.04
C VAL A 135 -5.81 15.24 -0.54
N GLY A 136 -6.33 16.20 0.24
CA GLY A 136 -6.27 16.19 1.70
C GLY A 136 -4.92 16.62 2.27
N GLU A 137 -4.83 16.69 3.60
CA GLU A 137 -3.60 17.01 4.31
C GLU A 137 -2.84 15.74 4.69
N TYR A 138 -1.55 15.70 4.35
CA TYR A 138 -0.71 14.56 4.68
C TYR A 138 -0.43 14.50 6.18
N ASP A 139 -0.63 13.34 6.80
CA ASP A 139 -0.33 13.11 8.21
C ASP A 139 1.19 12.97 8.44
N LEU A 140 1.85 14.10 8.63
CA LEU A 140 3.29 14.17 8.88
C LEU A 140 3.68 13.58 10.25
N ASP A 141 2.77 13.63 11.23
CA ASP A 141 3.02 13.16 12.60
C ASP A 141 3.12 11.63 12.69
N ASN A 142 2.56 10.92 11.71
CA ASN A 142 2.55 9.46 11.64
C ASN A 142 3.33 8.87 10.46
N VAL A 143 4.11 9.69 9.73
CA VAL A 143 5.16 9.17 8.84
C VAL A 143 6.08 8.26 9.65
N GLY A 144 6.45 7.09 9.13
CA GLY A 144 7.25 6.13 9.94
C GLY A 144 6.43 5.08 10.66
N ARG A 145 5.26 5.48 11.19
CA ARG A 145 4.53 4.70 12.21
C ARG A 145 3.59 3.64 11.66
N THR A 146 3.21 3.74 10.38
CA THR A 146 2.63 2.58 9.68
C THR A 146 3.78 1.68 9.22
N PRO A 147 3.70 0.35 9.42
CA PRO A 147 4.83 -0.53 9.17
C PRO A 147 5.30 -0.34 7.73
N ASN A 148 6.57 0.08 7.61
CA ASN A 148 7.46 0.14 6.43
C ASN A 148 8.12 1.49 6.12
N VAL A 149 8.02 2.51 6.97
CA VAL A 149 8.88 3.70 6.82
C VAL A 149 9.99 3.67 7.88
N VAL A 150 11.09 2.97 7.58
CA VAL A 150 12.37 3.25 8.24
C VAL A 150 12.88 4.57 7.69
N SER A 151 13.15 5.53 8.58
CA SER A 151 13.83 6.80 8.30
C SER A 151 15.16 6.52 7.62
N ASP A 152 15.49 7.35 6.62
CA ASP A 152 16.84 7.36 6.08
C ASP A 152 17.73 8.04 7.15
N ASP A 153 18.49 7.24 7.89
CA ASP A 153 19.75 7.66 8.50
C ASP A 153 20.87 7.48 7.46
#